data_AF-A0A3N5LEN7-F1
#
_entry.id   AF-A0A3N5LEN7-F1
#
_cell.length_a   1.000
_cell.length_b   1.000
_cell.length_c   1.000
_cell.angle_alpha   90.00
_cell.angle_beta   90.00
_cell.angle_gamma   90.00
#
_symmetry.space_group_name_H-M   'P 1'
#
loop_
_entity.id
_entity.type
_entity.pdbx_description
1 polymer ?
#
loop_
_entity_poly.entity_id
_entity_poly.type
_entity_poly.pdbx_seq_one_letter_code
_entity_poly.pdbx_strand_id
1 'polypeptide(L)'
;MGRHVAYLECSETGDRYEPGRLRGLSDVGKPLLVRYDLDAVEASVTRDDLAGRPGDMWRYRELLPMPDPEQVVSLGETATPMVELSAEPNVLVKDEGRLPTGSFKARGLAVAVTMARHLGVGRLAIPSNGNAGAALAAYATRAGIESFVFCPASTPEVIVREIAMQGGRVWRVAGTITDCARVVAAGVGPMGWFDMATLKEPYRLEGKKTMGFEVAEQLDWRLPDVVVYPTGGGTGLIAMWKAFQ
;
A
#
# COMPACT_ATOMS: atom_id res chain seq x y z
N MET A 1 6.18 -15.52 3.89
CA MET A 1 6.81 -14.18 4.05
C MET A 1 7.94 -14.06 3.06
N GLY A 2 8.14 -12.88 2.46
CA GLY A 2 9.09 -12.67 1.36
C GLY A 2 10.49 -13.11 1.73
N ARG A 3 11.14 -13.85 0.81
CA ARG A 3 12.43 -14.52 1.04
C ARG A 3 13.54 -13.58 1.56
N HIS A 4 13.44 -12.29 1.25
CA HIS A 4 14.46 -11.29 1.57
C HIS A 4 14.06 -10.34 2.71
N VAL A 5 12.89 -10.53 3.34
CA VAL A 5 12.50 -9.72 4.50
C VAL A 5 13.31 -10.17 5.71
N ALA A 6 14.17 -9.28 6.22
CA ALA A 6 15.03 -9.57 7.37
C ALA A 6 14.28 -9.40 8.70
N TYR A 7 13.62 -8.25 8.89
CA TYR A 7 12.87 -7.94 10.12
C TYR A 7 11.90 -6.77 9.90
N LEU A 8 11.02 -6.52 10.86
CA LEU A 8 10.25 -5.28 10.97
C LEU A 8 10.92 -4.36 12.00
N GLU A 9 10.98 -3.07 11.74
CA GLU A 9 11.70 -2.09 12.56
C GLU A 9 10.76 -0.98 13.05
N CYS A 10 10.76 -0.68 14.35
CA CYS A 10 10.06 0.48 14.88
C CYS A 10 10.64 1.76 14.32
N SER A 11 9.80 2.61 13.73
CA SER A 11 10.24 3.86 13.09
C SER A 11 10.81 4.92 14.05
N GLU A 12 10.70 4.72 15.36
CA GLU A 12 11.18 5.67 16.38
C GLU A 12 12.33 5.09 17.22
N THR A 13 12.17 3.87 17.74
CA THR A 13 13.16 3.26 18.64
C THR A 13 14.20 2.41 17.93
N GLY A 14 13.93 1.95 16.70
CA GLY A 14 14.77 0.98 16.00
C GLY A 14 14.61 -0.47 16.47
N ASP A 15 13.69 -0.73 17.40
CA ASP A 15 13.42 -2.08 17.89
C ASP A 15 13.01 -3.02 16.75
N ARG A 16 13.51 -4.25 16.81
CA ARG A 16 13.31 -5.27 15.78
C ARG A 16 12.20 -6.23 16.17
N TYR A 17 11.35 -6.54 15.22
CA TYR A 17 10.22 -7.44 15.36
C TYR A 17 10.28 -8.52 14.30
N GLU A 18 9.87 -9.72 14.69
CA GLU A 18 9.78 -10.88 13.80
C GLU A 18 8.79 -10.59 12.65
N PRO A 19 9.22 -10.77 11.38
CA PRO A 19 8.33 -10.69 10.23
C PRO A 19 7.42 -11.93 10.18
N GLY A 20 6.35 -11.89 9.39
CA GLY A 20 5.50 -13.07 9.18
C GLY A 20 4.42 -13.25 10.24
N ARG A 21 4.28 -12.29 11.15
CA ARG A 21 3.20 -12.25 12.14
C ARG A 21 2.26 -11.10 11.86
N LEU A 22 0.98 -11.32 12.15
CA LEU A 22 -0.01 -10.25 12.14
C LEU A 22 0.36 -9.24 13.23
N ARG A 23 0.74 -8.03 12.81
CA ARG A 23 1.19 -6.96 13.69
C ARG A 23 0.63 -5.63 13.22
N GLY A 24 0.14 -4.86 14.19
CA GLY A 24 -0.20 -3.46 14.00
C GLY A 24 1.03 -2.57 14.20
N LEU A 25 0.93 -1.65 15.15
CA LEU A 25 2.02 -0.77 15.57
C LEU A 25 3.04 -1.52 16.45
N SER A 26 4.20 -0.89 16.66
CA SER A 26 5.19 -1.29 17.65
C SER A 26 4.66 -1.19 19.08
N ASP A 27 5.41 -1.72 20.05
CA ASP A 27 5.04 -1.69 21.46
C ASP A 27 4.93 -0.26 22.03
N VAL A 28 5.63 0.71 21.42
CA VAL A 28 5.53 2.15 21.72
C VAL A 28 4.47 2.88 20.87
N GLY A 29 3.66 2.15 20.11
CA GLY A 29 2.58 2.71 19.29
C GLY A 29 3.05 3.44 18.04
N LYS A 30 4.22 3.08 17.47
CA LYS A 30 4.78 3.70 16.26
C LYS A 30 4.75 2.75 15.07
N PRO A 31 4.75 3.28 13.83
CA PRO A 31 4.74 2.44 12.64
C PRO A 31 5.93 1.47 12.59
N LEU A 32 5.69 0.29 12.03
CA LEU A 32 6.72 -0.70 11.75
C LEU A 32 7.12 -0.61 10.26
N LEU A 33 8.42 -0.58 10.00
CA LEU A 33 9.03 -0.51 8.66
C LEU A 33 9.61 -1.88 8.30
N VAL A 34 9.32 -2.38 7.10
CA VAL A 34 9.91 -3.64 6.62
C VAL A 34 11.39 -3.44 6.25
N ARG A 35 12.31 -4.24 6.80
CA ARG A 35 13.73 -4.22 6.44
C ARG A 35 14.09 -5.46 5.64
N TYR A 36 14.98 -5.30 4.67
CA TYR A 36 15.38 -6.34 3.73
C TYR A 36 16.86 -6.68 3.91
N ASP A 37 17.21 -7.93 3.64
CA ASP A 37 18.59 -8.36 3.40
C ASP A 37 18.98 -7.94 1.98
N LEU A 38 19.62 -6.78 1.85
CA LEU A 38 19.95 -6.19 0.55
C LEU A 38 21.07 -6.94 -0.17
N ASP A 39 22.01 -7.53 0.56
CA ASP A 39 23.06 -8.37 -0.02
C ASP A 39 22.43 -9.61 -0.67
N ALA A 40 21.44 -10.22 -0.01
CA ALA A 40 20.68 -11.33 -0.58
C ALA A 40 19.80 -10.91 -1.77
N VAL A 41 19.27 -9.67 -1.79
CA VAL A 41 18.53 -9.14 -2.94
C VAL A 41 19.48 -8.95 -4.12
N GLU A 42 20.61 -8.27 -3.92
CA GLU A 42 21.62 -8.00 -4.96
C GLU A 42 22.13 -9.30 -5.60
N ALA A 43 22.34 -10.34 -4.80
CA ALA A 43 22.74 -11.65 -5.30
C ALA A 43 21.63 -12.41 -6.07
N SER A 44 20.38 -11.97 -6.00
CA SER A 44 19.21 -12.71 -6.51
C SER A 44 18.57 -12.13 -7.77
N VAL A 45 18.76 -10.84 -8.06
CA VAL A 45 18.09 -10.17 -9.17
C VAL A 45 18.96 -9.07 -9.76
N THR A 46 19.02 -9.02 -11.08
CA THR A 46 19.70 -7.95 -11.84
C THR A 46 18.68 -7.00 -12.48
N ARG A 47 19.16 -5.85 -12.99
CA ARG A 47 18.31 -4.91 -13.73
C ARG A 47 17.76 -5.51 -15.02
N ASP A 48 18.53 -6.36 -15.70
CA ASP A 48 18.11 -7.05 -16.93
C ASP A 48 17.01 -8.08 -16.64
N ASP A 49 17.10 -8.78 -15.49
CA ASP A 49 16.04 -9.67 -15.03
C ASP A 49 14.73 -8.92 -14.79
N LEU A 50 14.80 -7.69 -14.29
CA LEU A 50 13.62 -6.85 -14.10
C LEU A 50 13.03 -6.47 -15.46
N ALA A 51 13.85 -6.01 -16.41
CA ALA A 51 13.43 -5.62 -17.76
C ALA A 51 12.72 -6.75 -18.51
N GLY A 52 13.10 -8.02 -18.27
CA GLY A 52 12.45 -9.20 -18.86
C GLY A 52 11.10 -9.60 -18.23
N ARG A 53 10.68 -8.99 -17.11
CA ARG A 53 9.40 -9.30 -16.43
C ARG A 53 8.24 -8.49 -17.01
N PRO A 54 6.98 -8.92 -16.78
CA PRO A 54 5.81 -8.10 -17.06
C PRO A 54 5.92 -6.70 -16.42
N GLY A 55 5.41 -5.69 -17.12
CA GLY A 55 5.36 -4.31 -16.66
C GLY A 55 4.24 -4.10 -15.64
N ASP A 56 4.38 -4.67 -14.45
CA ASP A 56 3.48 -4.50 -13.31
C ASP A 56 4.26 -4.22 -12.03
N MET A 57 3.55 -3.83 -10.96
CA MET A 57 4.22 -3.51 -9.69
C MET A 57 4.89 -4.72 -9.01
N TRP A 58 4.49 -5.95 -9.37
CA TRP A 58 4.98 -7.18 -8.74
C TRP A 58 6.32 -7.63 -9.30
N ARG A 59 6.77 -7.02 -10.41
CA ARG A 59 8.10 -7.25 -10.95
C ARG A 59 9.24 -6.96 -9.96
N TYR A 60 9.00 -6.21 -8.89
CA TYR A 60 9.96 -5.92 -7.81
C TYR A 60 9.81 -6.85 -6.58
N ARG A 61 9.29 -8.07 -6.77
CA ARG A 61 8.96 -9.03 -5.70
C ARG A 61 10.07 -9.28 -4.66
N GLU A 62 11.34 -9.21 -5.04
CA GLU A 62 12.48 -9.39 -4.13
C GLU A 62 12.56 -8.26 -3.08
N LEU A 63 12.05 -7.09 -3.41
CA LEU A 63 11.96 -5.89 -2.56
C LEU A 63 10.54 -5.66 -2.04
N LEU A 64 9.70 -6.70 -2.00
CA LEU A 64 8.36 -6.65 -1.42
C LEU A 64 8.19 -7.79 -0.39
N PRO A 65 7.36 -7.60 0.65
CA PRO A 65 7.11 -8.62 1.66
C PRO A 65 6.09 -9.63 1.12
N MET A 66 6.45 -10.38 0.10
CA MET A 66 5.51 -11.20 -0.66
C MET A 66 5.40 -12.63 -0.14
N PRO A 67 4.19 -13.21 0.00
CA PRO A 67 4.04 -14.65 0.08
C PRO A 67 4.36 -15.32 -1.27
N ASP A 68 4.11 -16.61 -1.39
CA ASP A 68 4.21 -17.31 -2.68
C ASP A 68 3.32 -16.63 -3.75
N PRO A 69 3.74 -16.63 -5.03
CA PRO A 69 3.02 -15.94 -6.11
C PRO A 69 1.52 -16.26 -6.20
N GLU A 70 1.12 -17.48 -5.85
CA GLU A 70 -0.28 -17.94 -5.89
C GLU A 70 -1.17 -17.27 -4.83
N GLN A 71 -0.57 -16.70 -3.78
CA GLN A 71 -1.27 -16.02 -2.70
C GLN A 71 -1.50 -14.53 -3.00
N VAL A 72 -0.86 -13.99 -4.04
CA VAL A 72 -0.93 -12.58 -4.41
C VAL A 72 -2.34 -12.18 -4.79
N VAL A 73 -2.80 -11.08 -4.20
CA VAL A 73 -4.08 -10.45 -4.51
C VAL A 73 -3.81 -9.27 -5.43
N SER A 74 -4.02 -9.49 -6.74
CA SER A 74 -3.85 -8.48 -7.78
C SER A 74 -5.16 -8.20 -8.52
N LEU A 75 -5.32 -6.94 -8.93
CA LEU A 75 -6.34 -6.43 -9.84
C LEU A 75 -5.73 -5.95 -11.18
N GLY A 76 -4.44 -6.24 -11.43
CA GLY A 76 -3.72 -5.83 -12.65
C GLY A 76 -3.06 -4.46 -12.52
N GLU A 77 -2.23 -4.27 -11.49
CA GLU A 77 -1.51 -3.01 -11.24
C GLU A 77 -0.35 -2.84 -12.23
N THR A 78 -0.64 -2.22 -13.37
CA THR A 78 0.36 -1.96 -14.42
C THR A 78 1.45 -0.99 -13.96
N ALA A 79 2.60 -1.05 -14.64
CA ALA A 79 3.57 0.03 -14.60
C ALA A 79 2.93 1.28 -15.20
N THR A 80 2.73 2.30 -14.38
CA THR A 80 1.97 3.50 -14.78
C THR A 80 2.82 4.37 -15.71
N PRO A 81 2.21 5.09 -16.67
CA PRO A 81 2.98 5.86 -17.63
C PRO A 81 3.65 7.08 -16.98
N MET A 82 4.78 7.48 -17.57
CA MET A 82 5.44 8.75 -17.31
C MET A 82 5.09 9.70 -18.46
N VAL A 83 4.28 10.72 -18.18
CA VAL A 83 3.71 11.62 -19.19
C VAL A 83 4.46 12.95 -19.16
N GLU A 84 5.06 13.34 -20.29
CA GLU A 84 5.67 14.66 -20.42
C GLU A 84 4.59 15.75 -20.58
N LEU A 85 4.73 16.84 -19.84
CA LEU A 85 3.86 18.01 -19.99
C LEU A 85 4.31 18.81 -21.20
N SER A 86 3.47 18.88 -22.23
CA SER A 86 3.78 19.58 -23.48
C SER A 86 4.12 21.06 -23.29
N ALA A 87 3.61 21.71 -22.24
CA ALA A 87 3.88 23.11 -21.94
C ALA A 87 5.21 23.33 -21.18
N GLU A 88 5.77 22.30 -20.54
CA GLU A 88 6.93 22.39 -19.65
C GLU A 88 7.89 21.22 -19.93
N PRO A 89 8.81 21.38 -20.90
CA PRO A 89 9.81 20.36 -21.23
C PRO A 89 10.60 19.95 -19.99
N ASN A 90 10.84 18.65 -19.81
CA ASN A 90 11.45 18.03 -18.63
C ASN A 90 10.56 17.93 -17.38
N VAL A 91 9.29 18.35 -17.44
CA VAL A 91 8.31 18.05 -16.37
C VAL A 91 7.55 16.79 -16.75
N LEU A 92 7.76 15.75 -15.94
CA LEU A 92 7.14 14.45 -16.11
C LEU A 92 6.08 14.21 -15.03
N VAL A 93 4.95 13.64 -15.43
CA VAL A 93 3.85 13.24 -14.55
C VAL A 93 3.78 11.72 -14.51
N LYS A 94 4.03 11.16 -13.33
CA LYS A 94 3.77 9.75 -13.04
C LYS A 94 2.27 9.54 -12.82
N ASP A 95 1.56 9.07 -13.84
CA ASP A 95 0.09 9.01 -13.84
C ASP A 95 -0.46 7.77 -13.13
N GLU A 96 -0.48 7.86 -11.81
CA GLU A 96 -1.04 6.85 -10.91
C GLU A 96 -2.57 6.70 -10.99
N GLY A 97 -3.25 7.52 -11.80
CA GLY A 97 -4.68 7.41 -12.06
C GLY A 97 -5.04 6.24 -12.99
N ARG A 98 -4.05 5.56 -13.58
CA ARG A 98 -4.24 4.40 -14.47
C ARG A 98 -4.36 3.06 -13.74
N LEU A 99 -4.19 3.05 -12.41
CA LEU A 99 -4.29 1.84 -11.61
C LEU A 99 -5.75 1.36 -11.46
N PRO A 100 -5.99 0.08 -11.10
CA PRO A 100 -7.32 -0.55 -11.14
C PRO A 100 -8.43 0.17 -10.36
N THR A 101 -8.07 0.94 -9.33
CA THR A 101 -9.01 1.70 -8.49
C THR A 101 -8.84 3.20 -8.66
N GLY A 102 -8.34 3.64 -9.82
CA GLY A 102 -8.17 5.05 -10.21
C GLY A 102 -7.16 5.85 -9.38
N SER A 103 -6.29 5.20 -8.58
CA SER A 103 -5.27 5.91 -7.80
C SER A 103 -4.14 5.02 -7.29
N PHE A 104 -3.04 5.65 -6.87
CA PHE A 104 -1.90 5.03 -6.19
C PHE A 104 -2.24 4.23 -4.92
N LYS A 105 -3.46 4.39 -4.36
CA LYS A 105 -3.89 3.59 -3.19
C LYS A 105 -3.93 2.11 -3.51
N ALA A 106 -4.15 1.76 -4.78
CA ALA A 106 -4.11 0.39 -5.28
C ALA A 106 -2.81 -0.31 -4.90
N ARG A 107 -1.65 0.29 -5.18
CA ARG A 107 -0.34 -0.31 -4.88
C ARG A 107 -0.19 -0.72 -3.43
N GLY A 108 -0.45 0.22 -2.53
CA GLY A 108 -0.31 -0.03 -1.09
C GLY A 108 -1.29 -1.09 -0.59
N LEU A 109 -2.53 -1.10 -1.08
CA LEU A 109 -3.53 -2.06 -0.63
C LEU A 109 -3.42 -3.43 -1.30
N ALA A 110 -2.85 -3.51 -2.50
CA ALA A 110 -2.50 -4.77 -3.12
C ALA A 110 -1.57 -5.59 -2.22
N VAL A 111 -0.46 -4.98 -1.76
CA VAL A 111 0.49 -5.64 -0.86
C VAL A 111 -0.11 -5.89 0.53
N ALA A 112 -0.80 -4.91 1.10
CA ALA A 112 -1.35 -5.04 2.44
C ALA A 112 -2.45 -6.10 2.54
N VAL A 113 -3.35 -6.19 1.56
CA VAL A 113 -4.39 -7.21 1.51
C VAL A 113 -3.82 -8.59 1.16
N THR A 114 -2.80 -8.65 0.29
CA THR A 114 -2.05 -9.89 0.05
C THR A 114 -1.48 -10.44 1.36
N MET A 115 -0.87 -9.57 2.17
CA MET A 115 -0.32 -9.98 3.46
C MET A 115 -1.40 -10.30 4.50
N ALA A 116 -2.50 -9.55 4.53
CA ALA A 116 -3.63 -9.88 5.39
C ALA A 116 -4.18 -11.28 5.08
N ARG A 117 -4.35 -11.62 3.79
CA ARG A 117 -4.76 -12.95 3.33
C ARG A 117 -3.76 -14.02 3.76
N HIS A 118 -2.46 -13.80 3.51
CA HIS A 118 -1.39 -14.73 3.88
C HIS A 118 -1.36 -15.00 5.39
N LEU A 119 -1.65 -13.99 6.21
CA LEU A 119 -1.64 -14.07 7.67
C LEU A 119 -2.99 -14.51 8.26
N GLY A 120 -3.94 -14.96 7.42
CA GLY A 120 -5.21 -15.53 7.86
C GLY A 120 -6.26 -14.53 8.35
N VAL A 121 -6.17 -13.26 7.94
CA VAL A 121 -7.14 -12.24 8.33
C VAL A 121 -8.43 -12.39 7.52
N GLY A 122 -9.54 -12.64 8.22
CA GLY A 122 -10.88 -12.76 7.59
C GLY A 122 -11.65 -11.45 7.47
N ARG A 123 -11.28 -10.41 8.22
CA ARG A 123 -11.98 -9.12 8.29
C ARG A 123 -11.02 -7.95 8.36
N LEU A 124 -11.26 -6.92 7.55
CA LEU A 124 -10.46 -5.69 7.49
C LEU A 124 -11.33 -4.48 7.74
N ALA A 125 -10.82 -3.49 8.47
CA ALA A 125 -11.52 -2.24 8.71
C ALA A 125 -10.65 -1.02 8.43
N ILE A 126 -11.21 0.01 7.81
CA ILE A 126 -10.49 1.26 7.51
C ILE A 126 -11.37 2.49 7.72
N PRO A 127 -10.83 3.55 8.37
CA PRO A 127 -11.43 4.88 8.29
C PRO A 127 -11.01 5.53 6.98
N SER A 128 -11.96 5.85 6.10
CA SER A 128 -11.67 6.47 4.81
C SER A 128 -12.83 7.32 4.32
N ASN A 129 -12.53 8.48 3.76
CA ASN A 129 -13.47 9.34 3.04
C ASN A 129 -13.16 9.42 1.53
N GLY A 130 -12.36 8.49 1.00
CA GLY A 130 -11.92 8.50 -0.41
C GLY A 130 -11.28 7.20 -0.87
N ASN A 131 -10.35 7.31 -1.82
CA ASN A 131 -9.76 6.21 -2.60
C ASN A 131 -9.20 5.04 -1.80
N ALA A 132 -8.77 5.27 -0.55
CA ALA A 132 -8.27 4.21 0.32
C ALA A 132 -9.35 3.18 0.66
N GLY A 133 -10.59 3.62 0.87
CA GLY A 133 -11.73 2.76 1.15
C GLY A 133 -12.14 1.96 -0.08
N ALA A 134 -12.19 2.62 -1.24
CA ALA A 134 -12.57 1.98 -2.51
C ALA A 134 -11.53 0.92 -2.89
N ALA A 135 -10.24 1.22 -2.75
CA ALA A 135 -9.20 0.24 -2.94
C ALA A 135 -9.30 -0.92 -1.93
N LEU A 136 -9.51 -0.66 -0.64
CA LEU A 136 -9.59 -1.75 0.34
C LEU A 136 -10.74 -2.70 0.00
N ALA A 137 -11.90 -2.14 -0.33
CA ALA A 137 -13.06 -2.91 -0.74
C ALA A 137 -12.74 -3.80 -1.95
N ALA A 138 -12.17 -3.23 -3.02
CA ALA A 138 -11.86 -3.97 -4.24
C ALA A 138 -10.89 -5.14 -4.00
N TYR A 139 -9.79 -4.89 -3.30
CA TYR A 139 -8.78 -5.92 -3.00
C TYR A 139 -9.29 -6.96 -2.00
N ALA A 140 -10.03 -6.54 -0.96
CA ALA A 140 -10.59 -7.47 0.01
C ALA A 140 -11.62 -8.39 -0.63
N THR A 141 -12.50 -7.85 -1.49
CA THR A 141 -13.46 -8.65 -2.28
C THR A 141 -12.73 -9.67 -3.15
N ARG A 142 -11.66 -9.26 -3.86
CA ARG A 142 -10.83 -10.17 -4.66
C ARG A 142 -10.19 -11.27 -3.83
N ALA A 143 -9.82 -10.97 -2.59
CA ALA A 143 -9.20 -11.90 -1.64
C ALA A 143 -10.20 -12.79 -0.88
N GLY A 144 -11.51 -12.55 -1.01
CA GLY A 144 -12.53 -13.23 -0.21
C GLY A 144 -12.55 -12.80 1.27
N ILE A 145 -12.11 -11.58 1.57
CA ILE A 145 -12.00 -11.01 2.91
C ILE A 145 -13.13 -9.99 3.10
N GLU A 146 -13.82 -10.00 4.25
CA GLU A 146 -14.84 -9.00 4.54
C GLU A 146 -14.16 -7.63 4.80
N SER A 147 -14.63 -6.57 4.15
CA SER A 147 -14.12 -5.21 4.39
C SER A 147 -15.18 -4.28 4.97
N PHE A 148 -14.77 -3.50 5.97
CA PHE A 148 -15.57 -2.56 6.72
C PHE A 148 -14.99 -1.16 6.54
N VAL A 149 -15.76 -0.23 5.98
CA VAL A 149 -15.29 1.12 5.67
C VAL A 149 -16.14 2.14 6.40
N PHE A 150 -15.48 2.95 7.23
CA PHE A 150 -16.13 4.00 8.01
C PHE A 150 -15.80 5.36 7.40
N CYS A 151 -16.83 6.01 6.88
CA CYS A 151 -16.77 7.30 6.21
C CYS A 151 -17.34 8.39 7.12
N PRO A 152 -16.74 9.58 7.21
CA PRO A 152 -17.39 10.76 7.78
C PRO A 152 -18.76 11.01 7.14
N ALA A 153 -19.73 11.53 7.89
CA ALA A 153 -21.07 11.85 7.37
C ALA A 153 -21.04 12.85 6.19
N SER A 154 -20.02 13.72 6.15
CA SER A 154 -19.77 14.67 5.05
C SER A 154 -19.16 14.03 3.79
N THR A 155 -18.88 12.73 3.78
CA THR A 155 -18.28 12.05 2.63
C THR A 155 -19.25 12.07 1.45
N PRO A 156 -18.82 12.58 0.27
CA PRO A 156 -19.63 12.61 -0.94
C PRO A 156 -20.28 11.25 -1.24
N GLU A 157 -21.55 11.28 -1.63
CA GLU A 157 -22.34 10.07 -1.92
C GLU A 157 -21.69 9.19 -2.99
N VAL A 158 -21.07 9.80 -4.01
CA VAL A 158 -20.36 9.06 -5.07
C VAL A 158 -19.25 8.16 -4.52
N ILE A 159 -18.50 8.63 -3.52
CA ILE A 159 -17.42 7.86 -2.88
C ILE A 159 -18.00 6.71 -2.06
N VAL A 160 -19.06 6.97 -1.28
CA VAL A 160 -19.73 5.93 -0.48
C VAL A 160 -20.28 4.82 -1.38
N ARG A 161 -20.90 5.19 -2.50
CA ARG A 161 -21.41 4.23 -3.50
C ARG A 161 -20.28 3.46 -4.16
N GLU A 162 -19.19 4.11 -4.55
CA GLU A 162 -18.03 3.45 -5.14
C GLU A 162 -17.50 2.34 -4.22
N ILE A 163 -17.29 2.66 -2.94
CA ILE A 163 -16.81 1.67 -1.95
C ILE A 163 -17.79 0.49 -1.82
N ALA A 164 -19.09 0.77 -1.76
CA ALA A 164 -20.12 -0.27 -1.67
C ALA A 164 -20.16 -1.16 -2.93
N MET A 165 -20.04 -0.57 -4.12
CA MET A 165 -19.99 -1.30 -5.39
C MET A 165 -18.75 -2.18 -5.51
N GLN A 166 -17.64 -1.80 -4.89
CA GLN A 166 -16.42 -2.62 -4.79
C GLN A 166 -16.55 -3.77 -3.77
N GLY A 167 -17.70 -3.91 -3.10
CA GLY A 167 -18.00 -4.98 -2.13
C GLY A 167 -17.72 -4.64 -0.67
N GLY A 168 -17.36 -3.38 -0.37
CA GLY A 168 -17.15 -2.93 1.00
C GLY A 168 -18.46 -2.74 1.77
N ARG A 169 -18.47 -3.10 3.05
CA ARG A 169 -19.56 -2.70 3.96
C ARG A 169 -19.27 -1.29 4.46
N VAL A 170 -20.10 -0.33 4.07
CA VAL A 170 -19.82 1.09 4.28
C VAL A 170 -20.78 1.70 5.28
N TRP A 171 -20.25 2.38 6.30
CA TRP A 171 -21.04 3.13 7.27
C TRP A 171 -20.62 4.60 7.31
N ARG A 172 -21.62 5.46 7.49
CA ARG A 172 -21.39 6.87 7.78
C ARG A 172 -21.32 7.07 9.29
N VAL A 173 -20.27 7.74 9.74
CA VAL A 173 -20.06 8.14 11.13
C VAL A 173 -20.35 9.63 11.25
N ALA A 174 -21.22 10.01 12.18
CA ALA A 174 -21.44 11.41 12.52
C ALA A 174 -20.15 11.99 13.13
N GLY A 175 -19.38 12.73 12.34
CA GLY A 175 -18.09 13.28 12.75
C GLY A 175 -17.07 13.33 11.62
N THR A 176 -15.81 13.37 12.03
CA THR A 176 -14.60 13.47 11.19
C THR A 176 -13.97 12.11 10.91
N ILE A 177 -12.90 12.11 10.12
CA ILE A 177 -12.10 10.91 9.87
C ILE A 177 -11.48 10.35 11.16
N THR A 178 -11.19 11.22 12.13
CA THR A 178 -10.67 10.83 13.45
C THR A 178 -11.73 10.04 14.23
N ASP A 179 -13.00 10.46 14.15
CA ASP A 179 -14.10 9.73 14.78
C ASP A 179 -14.29 8.35 14.14
N CYS A 180 -14.16 8.26 12.81
CA CYS A 180 -14.15 6.98 12.09
C CYS A 180 -13.01 6.07 12.56
N ALA A 181 -11.82 6.63 12.78
CA ALA A 181 -10.68 5.86 13.30
C ALA A 181 -10.92 5.33 14.72
N ARG A 182 -11.63 6.08 15.58
CA ARG A 182 -12.04 5.58 16.91
C ARG A 182 -13.02 4.42 16.81
N VAL A 183 -13.96 4.46 15.86
CA VAL A 183 -14.89 3.33 15.60
C VAL A 183 -14.12 2.09 15.17
N VAL A 184 -13.18 2.23 14.22
CA VAL A 184 -12.33 1.11 13.78
C VAL A 184 -11.54 0.53 14.95
N ALA A 185 -10.86 1.37 15.73
CA ALA A 185 -10.09 0.93 16.89
C ALA A 185 -10.94 0.20 17.94
N ALA A 186 -12.12 0.75 18.27
CA ALA A 186 -13.03 0.17 19.26
C ALA A 186 -13.59 -1.20 18.83
N GLY A 187 -13.71 -1.45 17.52
CA GLY A 187 -14.23 -2.72 17.01
C GLY A 187 -13.18 -3.81 16.76
N VAL A 188 -11.88 -3.54 16.91
CA VAL A 188 -10.82 -4.55 16.66
C VAL A 188 -11.09 -5.85 17.43
N GLY A 189 -11.34 -5.75 18.74
CA GLY A 189 -11.69 -6.91 19.58
C GLY A 189 -13.07 -7.49 19.27
N PRO A 190 -14.16 -6.70 19.44
CA PRO A 190 -15.53 -7.21 19.28
C PRO A 190 -15.87 -7.76 17.89
N MET A 191 -15.32 -7.16 16.83
CA MET A 191 -15.62 -7.55 15.44
C MET A 191 -14.58 -8.48 14.84
N GLY A 192 -13.41 -8.62 15.48
CA GLY A 192 -12.31 -9.46 15.03
C GLY A 192 -11.69 -8.99 13.72
N TRP A 193 -11.77 -7.70 13.39
CA TRP A 193 -11.14 -7.15 12.20
C TRP A 193 -9.72 -6.65 12.49
N PHE A 194 -8.92 -6.58 11.43
CA PHE A 194 -7.62 -5.93 11.47
C PHE A 194 -7.72 -4.47 10.98
N ASP A 195 -7.07 -3.56 11.72
CA ASP A 195 -7.10 -2.11 11.45
C ASP A 195 -6.14 -1.75 10.30
N MET A 196 -6.72 -1.32 9.18
CA MET A 196 -6.04 -0.92 7.95
C MET A 196 -5.88 0.61 7.82
N ALA A 197 -6.05 1.35 8.92
CA ALA A 197 -5.77 2.78 8.93
C ALA A 197 -4.31 3.08 8.55
N THR A 198 -4.09 4.28 8.03
CA THR A 198 -2.78 4.70 7.52
C THR A 198 -1.68 4.50 8.57
N LEU A 199 -0.64 3.75 8.20
CA LEU A 199 0.52 3.40 9.05
C LEU A 199 0.22 2.55 10.30
N LYS A 200 -0.98 1.96 10.43
CA LYS A 200 -1.27 0.96 11.47
C LYS A 200 -0.72 -0.42 11.15
N GLU A 201 -0.51 -0.73 9.87
CA GLU A 201 0.07 -1.98 9.41
C GLU A 201 1.32 -1.72 8.54
N PRO A 202 2.31 -2.63 8.55
CA PRO A 202 3.64 -2.37 7.99
C PRO A 202 3.74 -2.46 6.46
N TYR A 203 2.79 -3.11 5.79
CA TYR A 203 2.91 -3.56 4.41
C TYR A 203 2.38 -2.56 3.38
N ARG A 204 1.49 -1.62 3.76
CA ARG A 204 1.00 -0.56 2.85
C ARG A 204 2.08 0.29 2.22
N LEU A 205 3.15 0.52 2.98
CA LEU A 205 4.26 1.36 2.55
C LEU A 205 5.02 0.66 1.43
N GLU A 206 5.21 -0.65 1.54
CA GLU A 206 5.97 -1.45 0.59
C GLU A 206 5.34 -1.46 -0.79
N GLY A 207 4.02 -1.57 -0.89
CA GLY A 207 3.36 -1.43 -2.19
C GLY A 207 3.56 -0.06 -2.82
N LYS A 208 3.54 1.02 -2.03
CA LYS A 208 3.77 2.38 -2.56
C LYS A 208 5.22 2.60 -3.01
N LYS A 209 6.17 1.86 -2.45
CA LYS A 209 7.60 1.95 -2.77
C LYS A 209 7.85 1.63 -4.25
N THR A 210 7.02 0.78 -4.85
CA THR A 210 7.14 0.43 -6.27
C THR A 210 6.98 1.64 -7.20
N MET A 211 6.31 2.72 -6.78
CA MET A 211 6.30 3.97 -7.55
C MET A 211 7.72 4.51 -7.75
N GLY A 212 8.55 4.48 -6.70
CA GLY A 212 9.94 4.92 -6.77
C GLY A 212 10.79 4.01 -7.65
N PHE A 213 10.58 2.70 -7.58
CA PHE A 213 11.26 1.76 -8.47
C PHE A 213 10.89 1.99 -9.93
N GLU A 214 9.61 2.18 -10.23
CA GLU A 214 9.18 2.48 -11.60
C GLU A 214 9.72 3.82 -12.09
N VAL A 215 9.76 4.86 -11.25
CA VAL A 215 10.38 6.15 -11.60
C VAL A 215 11.86 5.95 -11.93
N ALA A 216 12.60 5.21 -11.10
CA ALA A 216 14.01 4.94 -11.35
C ALA A 216 14.19 4.16 -12.66
N GLU A 217 13.44 3.09 -12.85
CA GLU A 217 13.56 2.23 -14.04
C GLU A 217 13.17 2.95 -15.33
N GLN A 218 12.08 3.72 -15.34
CA GLN A 218 11.61 4.46 -16.51
C GLN A 218 12.50 5.65 -16.89
N LEU A 219 13.42 6.03 -16.00
CA LEU A 219 14.45 7.06 -16.23
C LEU A 219 15.84 6.42 -16.35
N ASP A 220 15.91 5.16 -16.82
CA ASP A 220 17.16 4.43 -17.03
C ASP A 220 18.07 4.39 -15.80
N TRP A 221 17.46 4.22 -14.62
CA TRP A 221 18.10 4.20 -13.31
C TRP A 221 18.80 5.51 -12.92
N ARG A 222 18.44 6.62 -13.57
CA ARG A 222 18.85 7.98 -13.21
C ARG A 222 17.68 8.69 -12.53
N LEU A 223 17.78 8.86 -11.21
CA LEU A 223 16.75 9.54 -10.43
C LEU A 223 16.58 11.01 -10.88
N PRO A 224 15.34 11.55 -10.82
CA PRO A 224 15.11 12.95 -11.09
C PRO A 224 15.69 13.84 -9.99
N ASP A 225 16.07 15.06 -10.34
CA ASP A 225 16.59 16.03 -9.36
C ASP A 225 15.53 16.45 -8.33
N VAL A 226 14.26 16.47 -8.74
CA VAL A 226 13.13 16.89 -7.89
C VAL A 226 11.94 15.96 -8.10
N VAL A 227 11.32 15.55 -7.00
CA VAL A 227 10.01 14.87 -6.99
C VAL A 227 9.01 15.73 -6.24
N VAL A 228 7.97 16.19 -6.95
CA VAL A 228 6.82 16.88 -6.35
C VAL A 228 5.71 15.87 -6.13
N TYR A 229 5.33 15.66 -4.86
CA TYR A 229 4.29 14.70 -4.48
C TYR A 229 3.20 15.39 -3.65
N PRO A 230 1.93 15.46 -4.11
CA PRO A 230 0.83 16.00 -3.32
C PRO A 230 0.60 15.18 -2.04
N THR A 231 0.84 15.77 -0.88
CA THR A 231 0.76 15.07 0.41
C THR A 231 -0.54 15.37 1.15
N GLY A 232 -1.40 14.36 1.25
CA GLY A 232 -2.38 14.26 2.35
C GLY A 232 -1.73 13.57 3.55
N GLY A 233 -1.80 12.23 3.59
CA GLY A 233 -1.17 11.44 4.66
C GLY A 233 0.34 11.16 4.51
N GLY A 234 1.03 11.77 3.54
CA GLY A 234 2.50 11.69 3.37
C GLY A 234 3.13 10.32 3.00
N THR A 235 2.41 9.21 3.17
CA THR A 235 3.00 7.85 3.03
C THR A 235 3.62 7.51 1.68
N GLY A 236 3.14 8.11 0.58
CA GLY A 236 3.75 7.89 -0.74
C GLY A 236 5.16 8.46 -0.84
N LEU A 237 5.38 9.65 -0.27
CA LEU A 237 6.71 10.27 -0.24
C LEU A 237 7.70 9.44 0.58
N ILE A 238 7.28 8.98 1.76
CA ILE A 238 8.09 8.09 2.61
C ILE A 238 8.44 6.80 1.86
N ALA A 239 7.47 6.24 1.12
CA ALA A 239 7.68 5.00 0.37
C ALA A 239 8.65 5.19 -0.80
N MET A 240 8.53 6.28 -1.57
CA MET A 240 9.47 6.58 -2.66
C MET A 240 10.87 6.86 -2.12
N TRP A 241 11.00 7.61 -1.03
CA TRP A 241 12.30 7.81 -0.39
C TRP A 241 12.96 6.49 -0.02
N LYS A 242 12.19 5.57 0.57
CA LYS A 242 12.66 4.21 0.87
C LYS A 242 13.05 3.40 -0.38
N ALA A 243 12.47 3.69 -1.54
CA ALA A 243 12.82 3.03 -2.80
C ALA A 243 14.16 3.50 -3.36
N PHE A 244 14.50 4.76 -3.10
CA PHE A 244 15.71 5.41 -3.63
C PHE A 244 16.96 5.18 -2.77
N GLN A 245 16.77 4.83 -1.50
CA GLN A 245 17.83 4.36 -0.60
C GLN A 245 18.19 2.92 -0.91
#